data_AF-A0A146K808-F1
#
_entry.id   AF-A0A146K808-F1
#
_cell.length_a   1.000
_cell.length_b   1.000
_cell.length_c   1.000
_cell.angle_alpha   90.00
_cell.angle_beta   90.00
_cell.angle_gamma   90.00
#
_symmetry.space_group_name_H-M   'P 1'
#
loop_
_entity.id
_entity.type
_entity.pdbx_description
1 polymer ?
#
loop_
_entity_poly.entity_id
_entity_poly.type
_entity_poly.pdbx_seq_one_letter_code
_entity_poly.pdbx_strand_id
1 'polypeptide(L)'
;LKQNYSKLCYISKTDIIAYKMQNPKLYQQIHVDIKRSLYRCQKSFCQLNLSLRCVQVLFERVFIDSISQLKQEQQELYYQGLTDFFETIFFAFFDQATCKRNEYLFIYSDDDFQPFGKEMQQFFTIDYQKLLTYNVNCLNYIYELTHFDTQLILKQERALFKLVSQLCPDVAKFYKIEPGFLKFVVSNNLHCTDSLEISFVLTDLFFKKNQNLNCFISARLLQLAFINCSSQSMESDFLCQKIEHCDDEEQFARLAVSQALDRLLTPENEFKIINQIKQLEADYGKKVFRNRILQVAKAAVMIGGFAFGGIPGVVIGVAGAGSLFM
;
A
#
# COMPACT_ATOMS: atom_id res chain seq x y z
N LEU A 1 6.46 11.69 -4.31
CA LEU A 1 5.41 12.61 -3.76
C LEU A 1 5.48 14.08 -4.26
N LYS A 2 6.55 14.87 -4.07
CA LYS A 2 6.57 16.33 -4.39
C LYS A 2 6.29 16.75 -5.85
N GLN A 3 6.49 15.89 -6.85
CA GLN A 3 6.37 16.25 -8.26
C GLN A 3 5.02 15.92 -8.92
N ASN A 4 4.11 15.18 -8.25
CA ASN A 4 2.88 14.64 -8.88
C ASN A 4 1.56 15.28 -8.41
N TYR A 5 1.58 16.30 -7.54
CA TYR A 5 0.36 16.89 -6.96
C TYR A 5 0.24 18.40 -7.26
N SER A 6 0.20 18.76 -8.54
CA SER A 6 0.09 20.17 -8.97
C SER A 6 -1.34 20.55 -9.35
N LYS A 7 -2.18 20.76 -8.32
CA LYS A 7 -3.25 21.77 -8.29
C LYS A 7 -3.66 21.95 -6.83
N LEU A 8 -3.25 23.07 -6.24
CA LEU A 8 -3.73 23.48 -4.92
C LEU A 8 -5.18 23.92 -5.09
N CYS A 9 -6.12 23.12 -4.57
CA CYS A 9 -7.50 23.55 -4.37
C CYS A 9 -7.64 23.98 -2.92
N TYR A 10 -8.33 25.10 -2.67
CA TYR A 10 -8.69 25.47 -1.31
C TYR A 10 -9.71 24.44 -0.78
N ILE A 11 -9.38 23.80 0.34
CA ILE A 11 -10.19 22.77 0.97
C ILE A 11 -10.87 23.37 2.20
N SER A 12 -12.20 23.32 2.21
CA SER A 12 -12.97 23.83 3.35
C SER A 12 -12.76 22.95 4.58
N LYS A 13 -12.50 23.58 5.73
CA LYS A 13 -12.52 22.88 7.02
C LYS A 13 -13.94 22.35 7.25
N THR A 14 -14.06 21.10 7.64
CA THR A 14 -15.36 20.47 7.93
C THR A 14 -15.75 20.74 9.37
N ASP A 15 -16.99 21.17 9.62
CA ASP A 15 -17.53 21.12 10.98
C ASP A 15 -17.78 19.63 11.31
N ILE A 16 -16.95 19.08 12.21
CA ILE A 16 -16.97 17.65 12.53
C ILE A 16 -18.23 17.25 13.30
N ILE A 17 -18.82 18.16 14.07
CA ILE A 17 -20.07 17.92 14.78
C ILE A 17 -21.20 17.85 13.77
N ALA A 18 -21.27 18.83 12.85
CA ALA A 18 -22.26 18.82 11.78
C ALA A 18 -22.10 17.58 10.87
N TYR A 19 -20.86 17.21 10.52
CA TYR A 19 -20.58 16.03 9.71
C TYR A 19 -21.03 14.74 10.39
N LYS A 20 -20.76 14.58 11.69
CA LYS A 20 -21.23 13.44 12.49
C LYS A 20 -22.76 13.35 12.50
N MET A 21 -23.46 14.48 12.60
CA MET A 21 -24.92 14.52 12.59
C MET A 21 -25.50 14.17 11.20
N GLN A 22 -24.85 14.62 10.13
CA GLN A 22 -25.29 14.38 8.75
C GLN A 22 -24.96 12.95 8.27
N ASN A 23 -23.81 12.42 8.68
CA ASN A 23 -23.26 11.14 8.21
C ASN A 23 -22.94 10.18 9.37
N PRO A 24 -23.87 9.86 10.27
CA PRO A 24 -23.57 9.16 11.53
C PRO A 24 -23.00 7.76 11.32
N LYS A 25 -23.47 7.02 10.31
CA LYS A 25 -22.98 5.67 10.00
C LYS A 25 -21.54 5.70 9.48
N LEU A 26 -21.28 6.55 8.48
CA LEU A 26 -19.95 6.68 7.88
C LEU A 26 -18.94 7.22 8.90
N TYR A 27 -19.32 8.24 9.67
CA TYR A 27 -18.49 8.75 10.76
C TYR A 27 -18.12 7.64 11.74
N GLN A 28 -19.09 6.85 12.20
CA GLN A 28 -18.83 5.76 13.14
C GLN A 28 -17.87 4.70 12.55
N GLN A 29 -18.01 4.40 11.25
CA GLN A 29 -17.13 3.46 10.57
C GLN A 29 -15.69 3.99 10.50
N ILE A 30 -15.51 5.24 10.08
CA ILE A 30 -14.21 5.93 10.06
C ILE A 30 -13.59 5.94 11.46
N HIS A 31 -14.37 6.30 12.48
CA HIS A 31 -13.90 6.37 13.85
C HIS A 31 -13.38 5.02 14.38
N VAL A 32 -14.12 3.93 14.12
CA VAL A 32 -13.70 2.57 14.49
C VAL A 32 -12.45 2.13 13.73
N ASP A 33 -12.35 2.45 12.44
CA ASP A 33 -11.18 2.11 11.63
C ASP A 33 -9.95 2.90 12.10
N ILE A 34 -10.11 4.17 12.46
CA ILE A 34 -9.03 5.01 12.96
C ILE A 34 -8.56 4.57 14.35
N LYS A 35 -9.45 4.10 15.23
CA LYS A 35 -9.03 3.48 16.50
C LYS A 35 -8.07 2.30 16.31
N ARG A 36 -8.15 1.60 15.17
CA ARG A 36 -7.28 0.49 14.77
C ARG A 36 -6.10 0.91 13.89
N SER A 37 -6.11 2.14 13.38
CA SER A 37 -5.05 2.73 12.55
C SER A 37 -3.82 3.13 13.36
N LEU A 38 -2.72 3.44 12.67
CA LEU A 38 -1.47 3.97 13.24
C LEU A 38 -0.74 3.04 14.23
N TYR A 39 -1.20 1.78 14.39
CA TYR A 39 -0.54 0.81 15.27
C TYR A 39 0.93 0.56 14.88
N ARG A 40 1.24 0.64 13.58
CA ARG A 40 2.60 0.51 13.02
C ARG A 40 3.56 1.55 13.60
N CYS A 41 3.04 2.74 13.93
CA CYS A 41 3.82 3.83 14.49
C CYS A 41 3.88 3.79 16.03
N GLN A 42 3.23 2.81 16.67
CA GLN A 42 3.11 2.74 18.13
C GLN A 42 4.49 2.72 18.82
N LYS A 43 5.47 1.98 18.27
CA LYS A 43 6.84 1.97 18.81
C LYS A 43 7.45 3.38 18.85
N SER A 44 7.29 4.17 17.79
CA SER A 44 7.75 5.56 17.71
C SER A 44 7.06 6.43 18.76
N PHE A 45 5.74 6.28 18.93
CA PHE A 45 4.99 7.05 19.92
C PHE A 45 5.37 6.69 21.36
N CYS A 46 5.57 5.40 21.65
CA CYS A 46 6.04 4.93 22.94
C CYS A 46 7.40 5.53 23.32
N GLN A 47 8.35 5.62 22.37
CA GLN A 47 9.66 6.25 22.62
C GLN A 47 9.56 7.73 23.00
N LEU A 48 8.53 8.43 22.52
CA LEU A 48 8.26 9.85 22.84
C LEU A 48 7.29 10.05 24.00
N ASN A 49 6.84 8.97 24.64
CA ASN A 49 5.75 8.96 25.62
C ASN A 49 4.48 9.67 25.09
N LEU A 50 4.19 9.59 23.79
CA LEU A 50 3.01 10.19 23.18
C LEU A 50 1.88 9.16 23.13
N SER A 51 0.69 9.51 23.61
CA SER A 51 -0.46 8.62 23.51
C SER A 51 -0.86 8.36 22.06
N LEU A 52 -1.05 7.10 21.67
CA LEU A 52 -1.57 6.73 20.34
C LEU A 52 -2.94 7.39 20.08
N ARG A 53 -3.80 7.45 21.10
CA ARG A 53 -5.14 8.05 21.00
C ARG A 53 -5.07 9.54 20.69
N CYS A 54 -4.09 10.24 21.26
CA CYS A 54 -3.82 11.65 20.94
C CYS A 54 -3.53 11.85 19.45
N VAL A 55 -2.72 10.96 18.85
CA VAL A 55 -2.40 11.03 17.42
C VAL A 55 -3.60 10.65 16.56
N GLN A 56 -4.36 9.62 16.97
CA GLN A 56 -5.56 9.17 16.25
C GLN A 56 -6.65 10.25 16.20
N VAL A 57 -6.78 11.10 17.22
CA VAL A 57 -7.69 12.26 17.20
C VAL A 57 -7.34 13.23 16.06
N LEU A 58 -6.06 13.55 15.89
CA LEU A 58 -5.60 14.40 14.79
C LEU A 58 -5.79 13.70 13.45
N PHE A 59 -5.47 12.41 13.39
CA PHE A 59 -5.61 11.60 12.18
C PHE A 59 -7.06 11.55 11.70
N GLU A 60 -8.02 11.29 12.59
CA GLU A 60 -9.46 11.36 12.31
C GLU A 60 -9.86 12.71 11.76
N ARG A 61 -9.38 13.79 12.38
CA ARG A 61 -9.71 15.13 11.93
C ARG A 61 -9.22 15.39 10.50
N VAL A 62 -7.98 15.02 10.18
CA VAL A 62 -7.43 15.18 8.81
C VAL A 62 -8.18 14.30 7.81
N PHE A 63 -8.50 13.06 8.21
CA PHE A 63 -9.23 12.13 7.35
C PHE A 63 -10.64 12.63 7.02
N ILE A 64 -11.39 13.09 8.03
CA ILE A 64 -12.74 13.65 7.84
C ILE A 64 -12.69 14.92 6.99
N ASP A 65 -11.75 15.83 7.26
CA ASP A 65 -11.57 17.04 6.45
C ASP A 65 -11.26 16.72 4.98
N SER A 66 -10.64 15.56 4.70
CA SER A 66 -10.26 15.13 3.35
C SER A 66 -11.38 14.36 2.64
N ILE A 67 -12.00 13.38 3.31
CA ILE A 67 -13.05 12.55 2.70
C ILE A 67 -14.32 13.37 2.42
N SER A 68 -14.63 14.38 3.24
CA SER A 68 -15.77 15.27 3.03
C SER A 68 -15.70 16.09 1.73
N GLN A 69 -14.51 16.21 1.13
CA GLN A 69 -14.29 16.91 -0.13
C GLN A 69 -14.60 16.05 -1.36
N LEU A 70 -14.72 14.73 -1.17
CA LEU A 70 -15.12 13.83 -2.25
C LEU A 70 -16.62 14.02 -2.56
N LYS A 71 -17.03 13.60 -3.76
CA LYS A 71 -18.46 13.54 -4.08
C LYS A 71 -19.17 12.58 -3.14
N GLN A 72 -20.42 12.84 -2.79
CA GLN A 72 -21.20 12.00 -1.87
C GLN A 72 -21.17 10.51 -2.30
N GLU A 73 -21.35 10.22 -3.58
CA GLU A 73 -21.28 8.87 -4.14
C GLU A 73 -19.94 8.17 -3.84
N GLN A 74 -18.82 8.91 -3.82
CA GLN A 74 -17.50 8.36 -3.49
C GLN A 74 -17.35 8.13 -1.98
N GLN A 75 -17.94 8.99 -1.15
CA GLN A 75 -17.93 8.84 0.31
C GLN A 75 -18.72 7.60 0.75
N GLU A 76 -19.86 7.33 0.09
CA GLU A 76 -20.72 6.17 0.37
C GLU A 76 -20.05 4.83 0.04
N LEU A 77 -19.01 4.86 -0.80
CA LEU A 77 -18.23 3.69 -1.20
C LEU A 77 -16.99 3.46 -0.29
N TYR A 78 -16.91 4.14 0.86
CA TYR A 78 -15.83 3.94 1.84
C TYR A 78 -15.74 2.47 2.29
N TYR A 79 -14.52 1.92 2.26
CA TYR A 79 -14.21 0.59 2.77
C TYR A 79 -13.01 0.60 3.71
N GLN A 80 -12.97 -0.39 4.62
CA GLN A 80 -11.90 -0.55 5.59
C GLN A 80 -10.55 -0.83 4.90
N GLY A 81 -9.50 -0.08 5.27
CA GLY A 81 -8.16 -0.20 4.70
C GLY A 81 -7.74 1.00 3.82
N LEU A 82 -8.66 1.92 3.52
CA LEU A 82 -8.30 3.19 2.86
C LEU A 82 -7.39 4.07 3.72
N THR A 83 -7.46 3.94 5.04
CA THR A 83 -6.65 4.70 5.99
C THR A 83 -5.15 4.44 5.83
N ASP A 84 -4.74 3.27 5.33
CA ASP A 84 -3.33 2.87 5.22
C ASP A 84 -2.46 3.81 4.39
N PHE A 85 -2.93 4.13 3.19
CA PHE A 85 -2.21 5.06 2.31
C PHE A 85 -2.20 6.47 2.89
N PHE A 86 -3.23 6.79 3.67
CA PHE A 86 -3.41 8.07 4.33
C PHE A 86 -2.49 8.23 5.54
N GLU A 87 -2.26 7.15 6.31
CA GLU A 87 -1.31 7.11 7.43
C GLU A 87 0.07 7.59 6.99
N THR A 88 0.56 7.10 5.85
CA THR A 88 1.87 7.49 5.32
C THR A 88 1.95 9.00 5.03
N ILE A 89 0.94 9.58 4.39
CA ILE A 89 0.93 11.02 4.07
C ILE A 89 0.83 11.85 5.34
N PHE A 90 -0.05 11.47 6.27
CA PHE A 90 -0.19 12.12 7.57
C PHE A 90 1.16 12.14 8.31
N PHE A 91 1.80 10.97 8.43
CA PHE A 91 3.02 10.82 9.20
C PHE A 91 4.21 11.57 8.59
N ALA A 92 4.29 11.65 7.26
CA ALA A 92 5.34 12.42 6.56
C ALA A 92 5.44 13.88 7.00
N PHE A 93 4.33 14.44 7.50
CA PHE A 93 4.25 15.85 7.86
C PHE A 93 3.90 16.09 9.33
N PHE A 94 3.58 15.06 10.10
CA PHE A 94 3.17 15.16 11.49
C PHE A 94 4.33 15.59 12.41
N ASP A 95 4.12 16.67 13.17
CA ASP A 95 5.06 17.13 14.18
C ASP A 95 4.75 16.48 15.54
N GLN A 96 5.40 15.34 15.78
CA GLN A 96 5.27 14.57 17.01
C GLN A 96 5.63 15.38 18.26
N ALA A 97 6.65 16.24 18.18
CA ALA A 97 7.11 17.03 19.31
C ALA A 97 6.08 18.12 19.69
N THR A 98 5.51 18.79 18.69
CA THR A 98 4.42 19.76 18.94
C THR A 98 3.16 19.08 19.45
N CYS A 99 2.81 17.89 18.94
CA CYS A 99 1.69 17.13 19.47
C CYS A 99 1.90 16.79 20.95
N LYS A 100 3.07 16.26 21.32
CA LYS A 100 3.38 15.93 22.71
C LYS A 100 3.31 17.13 23.65
N ARG A 101 3.84 18.29 23.25
CA ARG A 101 3.74 19.53 24.05
C ARG A 101 2.29 19.99 24.27
N ASN A 102 1.40 19.63 23.36
CA ASN A 102 0.01 20.07 23.35
C ASN A 102 -0.98 18.94 23.68
N GLU A 103 -0.51 17.83 24.26
CA GLU A 103 -1.34 16.66 24.59
C GLU A 103 -2.53 17.01 25.53
N TYR A 104 -2.39 18.07 26.32
CA TYR A 104 -3.46 18.61 27.18
C TYR A 104 -4.66 19.17 26.40
N LEU A 105 -4.54 19.39 25.09
CA LEU A 105 -5.62 19.90 24.25
C LEU A 105 -6.63 18.81 23.85
N PHE A 106 -6.32 17.54 24.09
CA PHE A 106 -7.07 16.39 23.61
C PHE A 106 -7.89 15.74 24.73
N ILE A 107 -9.05 15.19 24.37
CA ILE A 107 -9.92 14.45 25.28
C ILE A 107 -10.05 13.03 24.77
N TYR A 108 -9.51 12.07 25.51
CA TYR A 108 -9.49 10.66 25.15
C TYR A 108 -9.39 9.75 26.38
N SER A 109 -9.68 8.47 26.17
CA SER A 109 -9.41 7.35 27.06
C SER A 109 -8.64 6.26 26.29
N ASP A 110 -8.30 5.16 26.95
CA ASP A 110 -7.68 4.01 26.27
C ASP A 110 -8.62 3.38 25.24
N ASP A 111 -9.92 3.45 25.48
CA ASP A 111 -10.95 2.83 24.63
C ASP A 111 -11.49 3.77 23.55
N ASP A 112 -11.45 5.09 23.76
CA ASP A 112 -12.18 6.04 22.92
C ASP A 112 -11.57 7.45 22.87
N PHE A 113 -12.00 8.28 21.91
CA PHE A 113 -11.56 9.67 21.83
C PHE A 113 -12.60 10.62 21.24
N GLN A 114 -12.52 11.90 21.61
CA GLN A 114 -13.41 12.93 21.09
C GLN A 114 -12.83 13.61 19.83
N PRO A 115 -13.68 14.07 18.89
CA PRO A 115 -13.26 14.85 17.74
C PRO A 115 -12.43 16.08 18.10
N PHE A 116 -11.37 16.33 17.34
CA PHE A 116 -10.59 17.54 17.51
C PHE A 116 -11.32 18.77 16.95
N GLY A 117 -11.62 19.72 17.83
CA GLY A 117 -12.31 20.97 17.48
C GLY A 117 -11.42 22.22 17.38
N LYS A 118 -10.09 22.08 17.47
CA LYS A 118 -9.15 23.23 17.48
C LYS A 118 -8.36 23.34 16.17
N GLU A 119 -7.54 24.38 16.06
CA GLU A 119 -6.68 24.62 14.90
C GLU A 119 -5.63 23.51 14.69
N MET A 120 -5.56 23.03 13.45
CA MET A 120 -4.73 21.89 13.07
C MET A 120 -3.29 22.26 12.65
N GLN A 121 -3.08 23.51 12.17
CA GLN A 121 -1.82 23.92 11.54
C GLN A 121 -0.57 23.65 12.38
N GLN A 122 -0.67 23.84 13.70
CA GLN A 122 0.48 23.69 14.60
C GLN A 122 1.01 22.25 14.69
N PHE A 123 0.22 21.23 14.34
CA PHE A 123 0.63 19.83 14.44
C PHE A 123 1.33 19.30 13.19
N PHE A 124 1.54 20.15 12.18
CA PHE A 124 2.14 19.74 10.92
C PHE A 124 3.27 20.67 10.49
N THR A 125 4.30 20.07 9.91
CA THR A 125 5.50 20.74 9.39
C THR A 125 5.26 21.46 8.06
N ILE A 126 4.09 21.24 7.46
CA ILE A 126 3.64 21.94 6.24
C ILE A 126 2.32 22.67 6.51
N ASP A 127 2.00 23.58 5.60
CA ASP A 127 0.68 24.21 5.55
C ASP A 127 -0.45 23.15 5.49
N TYR A 128 -1.47 23.31 6.33
CA TYR A 128 -2.54 22.34 6.51
C TYR A 128 -3.37 22.18 5.22
N GLN A 129 -3.56 23.24 4.43
CA GLN A 129 -4.24 23.15 3.14
C GLN A 129 -3.45 22.30 2.14
N LYS A 130 -2.11 22.40 2.16
CA LYS A 130 -1.25 21.50 1.36
C LYS A 130 -1.38 20.05 1.79
N LEU A 131 -1.41 19.78 3.11
CA LEU A 131 -1.63 18.43 3.63
C LEU A 131 -2.98 17.86 3.15
N LEU A 132 -4.06 18.63 3.30
CA LEU A 132 -5.39 18.24 2.83
C LEU A 132 -5.40 17.99 1.31
N THR A 133 -4.70 18.82 0.53
CA THR A 133 -4.59 18.63 -0.92
C THR A 133 -3.94 17.29 -1.27
N TYR A 134 -2.84 16.91 -0.60
CA TYR A 134 -2.20 15.60 -0.82
C TYR A 134 -3.12 14.45 -0.45
N ASN A 135 -3.85 14.59 0.64
CA ASN A 135 -4.77 13.58 1.14
C ASN A 135 -6.01 13.39 0.24
N VAL A 136 -6.63 14.48 -0.22
CA VAL A 136 -7.74 14.42 -1.19
C VAL A 136 -7.29 13.81 -2.52
N ASN A 137 -6.11 14.19 -3.01
CA ASN A 137 -5.56 13.62 -4.24
C ASN A 137 -5.24 12.13 -4.08
N CYS A 138 -4.76 11.71 -2.91
CA CYS A 138 -4.57 10.30 -2.57
C CYS A 138 -5.90 9.53 -2.66
N LEU A 139 -6.96 10.02 -2.01
CA LEU A 139 -8.28 9.38 -2.04
C LEU A 139 -8.86 9.30 -3.46
N ASN A 140 -8.82 10.40 -4.22
CA ASN A 140 -9.25 10.41 -5.62
C ASN A 140 -8.46 9.42 -6.48
N TYR A 141 -7.15 9.32 -6.26
CA TYR A 141 -6.30 8.37 -6.99
C TYR A 141 -6.65 6.92 -6.67
N ILE A 142 -6.84 6.57 -5.38
CA ILE A 142 -7.26 5.22 -5.01
C ILE A 142 -8.61 4.91 -5.65
N TYR A 143 -9.55 5.87 -5.61
CA TYR A 143 -10.83 5.74 -6.27
C TYR A 143 -10.70 5.56 -7.80
N GLU A 144 -9.82 6.29 -8.49
CA GLU A 144 -9.57 6.08 -9.92
C GLU A 144 -9.04 4.67 -10.23
N LEU A 145 -8.24 4.08 -9.33
CA LEU A 145 -7.62 2.78 -9.55
C LEU A 145 -8.53 1.60 -9.24
N THR A 146 -9.33 1.71 -8.19
CA THR A 146 -10.14 0.59 -7.69
C THR A 146 -11.62 0.83 -7.86
N HIS A 147 -12.07 2.08 -8.05
CA HIS A 147 -13.46 2.53 -7.93
C HIS A 147 -14.12 2.10 -6.62
N PHE A 148 -13.31 1.73 -5.64
CA PHE A 148 -13.74 1.03 -4.43
C PHE A 148 -14.57 -0.23 -4.76
N ASP A 149 -14.29 -0.87 -5.90
CA ASP A 149 -14.95 -2.07 -6.40
C ASP A 149 -14.27 -3.33 -5.85
N THR A 150 -15.00 -4.02 -4.97
CA THR A 150 -14.57 -5.30 -4.38
C THR A 150 -14.29 -6.38 -5.43
N GLN A 151 -14.98 -6.39 -6.58
CA GLN A 151 -14.70 -7.36 -7.65
C GLN A 151 -13.34 -7.11 -8.30
N LEU A 152 -12.95 -5.84 -8.46
CA LEU A 152 -11.65 -5.49 -8.98
C LEU A 152 -10.53 -5.88 -7.99
N ILE A 153 -10.77 -5.67 -6.68
CA ILE A 153 -9.86 -6.12 -5.61
C ILE A 153 -9.70 -7.65 -5.66
N LEU A 154 -10.79 -8.41 -5.72
CA LEU A 154 -10.77 -9.88 -5.85
C LEU A 154 -10.02 -10.35 -7.10
N LYS A 155 -10.14 -9.62 -8.22
CA LYS A 155 -9.38 -9.93 -9.45
C LYS A 155 -7.88 -9.72 -9.24
N GLN A 156 -7.48 -8.67 -8.54
CA GLN A 156 -6.08 -8.40 -8.20
C GLN A 156 -5.52 -9.47 -7.24
N GLU A 157 -6.29 -9.86 -6.24
CA GLU A 157 -5.94 -10.97 -5.32
C GLU A 157 -5.69 -12.28 -6.07
N ARG A 158 -6.57 -12.64 -7.01
CA ARG A 158 -6.39 -13.85 -7.85
C ARG A 158 -5.14 -13.77 -8.73
N ALA A 159 -4.85 -12.59 -9.28
CA ALA A 159 -3.64 -12.38 -10.09
C ALA A 159 -2.38 -12.52 -9.25
N LEU A 160 -2.38 -11.95 -8.05
CA LEU A 160 -1.30 -12.07 -7.09
C LEU A 160 -1.10 -13.52 -6.64
N PHE A 161 -2.19 -14.20 -6.27
CA PHE A 161 -2.16 -15.62 -5.90
C PHE A 161 -1.53 -16.47 -7.01
N LYS A 162 -1.95 -16.26 -8.26
CA LYS A 162 -1.37 -16.98 -9.41
C LYS A 162 0.13 -16.75 -9.53
N LEU A 163 0.61 -15.51 -9.32
CA LEU A 163 2.05 -15.21 -9.35
C LEU A 163 2.78 -15.88 -8.19
N VAL A 164 2.24 -15.81 -6.97
CA VAL A 164 2.83 -16.44 -5.78
C VAL A 164 2.94 -17.94 -5.98
N SER A 165 1.88 -18.61 -6.43
CA SER A 165 1.87 -20.05 -6.71
C SER A 165 2.86 -20.47 -7.81
N GLN A 166 3.21 -19.57 -8.73
CA GLN A 166 4.27 -19.81 -9.73
C GLN A 166 5.68 -19.61 -9.16
N LEU A 167 5.84 -18.68 -8.22
CA LEU A 167 7.13 -18.29 -7.66
C LEU A 167 7.55 -19.16 -6.48
N CYS A 168 6.60 -19.62 -5.66
CA CYS A 168 6.81 -20.46 -4.50
C CYS A 168 5.68 -21.51 -4.39
N PRO A 169 5.65 -22.52 -5.27
CA PRO A 169 4.58 -23.52 -5.31
C PRO A 169 4.42 -24.28 -3.99
N ASP A 170 5.53 -24.54 -3.29
CA ASP A 170 5.51 -25.22 -2.00
C ASP A 170 4.79 -24.38 -0.93
N VAL A 171 5.04 -23.07 -0.90
CA VAL A 171 4.38 -22.15 0.05
C VAL A 171 2.87 -22.10 -0.20
N ALA A 172 2.46 -21.99 -1.46
CA ALA A 172 1.03 -21.97 -1.82
C ALA A 172 0.33 -23.28 -1.40
N LYS A 173 1.05 -24.42 -1.48
CA LYS A 173 0.55 -25.74 -1.10
C LYS A 173 0.54 -25.99 0.41
N PHE A 174 1.61 -25.61 1.13
CA PHE A 174 1.75 -25.86 2.57
C PHE A 174 0.83 -24.97 3.41
N TYR A 175 0.60 -23.72 2.99
CA TYR A 175 -0.23 -22.77 3.74
C TYR A 175 -1.67 -22.65 3.24
N LYS A 176 -2.09 -23.48 2.27
CA LYS A 176 -3.42 -23.45 1.63
C LYS A 176 -3.89 -22.02 1.30
N ILE A 177 -3.00 -21.17 0.80
CA ILE A 177 -3.32 -19.74 0.63
C ILE A 177 -4.37 -19.61 -0.46
N GLU A 178 -5.51 -18.96 -0.17
CA GLU A 178 -6.53 -18.62 -1.15
C GLU A 178 -6.50 -17.11 -1.48
N PRO A 179 -7.05 -16.69 -2.65
CA PRO A 179 -7.06 -15.28 -3.05
C PRO A 179 -7.56 -14.31 -1.95
N GLY A 180 -8.65 -14.67 -1.25
CA GLY A 180 -9.23 -13.84 -0.20
C GLY A 180 -8.33 -13.62 1.03
N PHE A 181 -7.21 -14.33 1.12
CA PHE A 181 -6.21 -14.16 2.17
C PHE A 181 -5.12 -13.17 1.78
N LEU A 182 -5.10 -12.66 0.54
CA LEU A 182 -4.12 -11.69 0.07
C LEU A 182 -4.65 -10.25 0.09
N LYS A 183 -5.85 -10.02 0.65
CA LYS A 183 -6.52 -8.71 0.71
C LYS A 183 -5.66 -7.59 1.29
N PHE A 184 -4.86 -7.88 2.32
CA PHE A 184 -3.96 -6.90 2.95
C PHE A 184 -2.68 -6.65 2.15
N VAL A 185 -2.37 -7.49 1.16
CA VAL A 185 -1.29 -7.26 0.20
C VAL A 185 -1.74 -6.30 -0.90
N VAL A 186 -3.05 -6.14 -1.11
CA VAL A 186 -3.63 -5.20 -2.08
C VAL A 186 -3.41 -3.75 -1.65
N SER A 187 -3.27 -3.46 -0.36
CA SER A 187 -2.76 -2.16 0.13
C SER A 187 -1.24 -2.00 -0.02
N ASN A 188 -0.65 -2.70 -1.00
CA ASN A 188 0.78 -2.75 -1.30
C ASN A 188 1.65 -3.19 -0.11
N ASN A 189 1.15 -4.08 0.75
CA ASN A 189 1.79 -4.56 1.98
C ASN A 189 1.99 -3.49 3.06
N LEU A 190 1.34 -2.33 2.97
CA LEU A 190 1.49 -1.30 3.98
C LEU A 190 1.10 -1.84 5.37
N HIS A 191 0.03 -2.65 5.46
CA HIS A 191 -0.40 -3.29 6.71
C HIS A 191 0.63 -4.25 7.33
N CYS A 192 1.72 -4.58 6.63
CA CYS A 192 2.67 -5.58 7.12
C CYS A 192 4.04 -5.00 7.44
N THR A 193 4.15 -3.68 7.64
CA THR A 193 5.44 -3.02 7.94
C THR A 193 5.30 -2.01 9.06
N ASP A 194 6.29 -1.97 9.96
CA ASP A 194 6.47 -0.93 10.97
C ASP A 194 7.61 0.05 10.62
N SER A 195 8.23 -0.08 9.42
CA SER A 195 9.17 0.91 8.88
C SER A 195 8.44 1.96 8.05
N LEU A 196 8.65 3.23 8.40
CA LEU A 196 8.08 4.37 7.69
C LEU A 196 8.71 4.54 6.30
N GLU A 197 9.99 4.26 6.18
CA GLU A 197 10.76 4.38 4.95
C GLU A 197 10.36 3.30 3.95
N ILE A 198 10.16 2.06 4.40
CA ILE A 198 9.53 1.01 3.57
C ILE A 198 8.14 1.48 3.15
N SER A 199 7.34 2.00 4.08
CA SER A 199 5.99 2.51 3.80
C SER A 199 6.00 3.63 2.76
N PHE A 200 6.96 4.56 2.80
CA PHE A 200 7.13 5.62 1.80
C PHE A 200 7.46 5.06 0.42
N VAL A 201 8.36 4.08 0.33
CA VAL A 201 8.72 3.45 -0.95
C VAL A 201 7.55 2.68 -1.53
N LEU A 202 6.83 1.89 -0.71
CA LEU A 202 5.63 1.17 -1.15
C LEU A 202 4.52 2.13 -1.56
N THR A 203 4.34 3.22 -0.83
CA THR A 203 3.35 4.24 -1.18
C THR A 203 3.71 4.93 -2.51
N ASP A 204 4.97 5.30 -2.73
CA ASP A 204 5.43 5.90 -3.99
C ASP A 204 5.22 4.93 -5.17
N LEU A 205 5.54 3.65 -5.00
CA LEU A 205 5.26 2.60 -6.00
C LEU A 205 3.78 2.51 -6.34
N PHE A 206 2.92 2.51 -5.32
CA PHE A 206 1.47 2.48 -5.52
C PHE A 206 0.99 3.64 -6.41
N PHE A 207 1.57 4.83 -6.23
CA PHE A 207 1.24 6.04 -6.98
C PHE A 207 1.87 6.13 -8.39
N LYS A 208 2.75 5.22 -8.80
CA LYS A 208 3.34 5.20 -10.16
C LYS A 208 2.41 4.67 -11.27
N LYS A 209 1.11 4.46 -10.99
CA LYS A 209 0.06 4.00 -11.92
C LYS A 209 0.38 2.69 -12.68
N ASN A 210 1.15 1.77 -12.08
CA ASN A 210 1.43 0.46 -12.68
C ASN A 210 0.99 -0.70 -11.76
N GLN A 211 -0.28 -1.09 -11.86
CA GLN A 211 -0.86 -2.16 -11.04
C GLN A 211 -0.12 -3.50 -11.20
N ASN A 212 0.38 -3.81 -12.39
CA ASN A 212 1.13 -5.04 -12.64
C ASN A 212 2.49 -5.04 -11.94
N LEU A 213 3.15 -3.88 -11.87
CA LEU A 213 4.39 -3.72 -11.11
C LEU A 213 4.15 -3.90 -9.61
N ASN A 214 3.09 -3.28 -9.06
CA ASN A 214 2.75 -3.44 -7.64
C ASN A 214 2.45 -4.89 -7.30
N CYS A 215 1.63 -5.56 -8.11
CA CYS A 215 1.33 -6.98 -7.96
C CYS A 215 2.60 -7.84 -8.02
N PHE A 216 3.52 -7.55 -8.95
CA PHE A 216 4.80 -8.25 -9.06
C PHE A 216 5.71 -8.04 -7.85
N ILE A 217 5.85 -6.80 -7.37
CA ILE A 217 6.67 -6.47 -6.20
C ILE A 217 6.08 -7.16 -4.96
N SER A 218 4.78 -7.05 -4.73
CA SER A 218 4.09 -7.74 -3.64
C SER A 218 4.31 -9.25 -3.67
N ALA A 219 4.17 -9.89 -4.84
CA ALA A 219 4.42 -11.33 -4.98
C ALA A 219 5.86 -11.70 -4.60
N ARG A 220 6.83 -10.85 -4.96
CA ARG A 220 8.25 -11.06 -4.68
C ARG A 220 8.61 -10.82 -3.23
N LEU A 221 8.06 -9.79 -2.59
CA LEU A 221 8.23 -9.57 -1.16
C LEU A 221 7.65 -10.73 -0.36
N LEU A 222 6.46 -11.21 -0.76
CA LEU A 222 5.86 -12.37 -0.11
C LEU A 222 6.70 -13.64 -0.30
N GLN A 223 7.21 -13.88 -1.50
CA GLN A 223 8.14 -14.98 -1.76
C GLN A 223 9.39 -14.88 -0.86
N LEU A 224 10.00 -13.71 -0.75
CA LEU A 224 11.17 -13.49 0.10
C LEU A 224 10.87 -13.69 1.58
N ALA A 225 9.70 -13.24 2.04
CA ALA A 225 9.24 -13.43 3.42
C ALA A 225 9.15 -14.92 3.74
N PHE A 226 8.50 -15.70 2.88
CA PHE A 226 8.38 -17.13 3.07
C PHE A 226 9.71 -17.89 2.98
N ILE A 227 10.61 -17.50 2.06
CA ILE A 227 11.96 -18.08 1.99
C ILE A 227 12.75 -17.79 3.27
N ASN A 228 12.66 -16.58 3.83
CA ASN A 228 13.32 -16.25 5.08
C ASN A 228 12.74 -17.07 6.24
N CYS A 229 11.42 -17.27 6.28
CA CYS A 229 10.79 -18.14 7.27
C CYS A 229 11.22 -19.60 7.14
N SER A 230 11.34 -20.14 5.92
CA SER A 230 11.76 -21.54 5.68
C SER A 230 13.26 -21.78 5.86
N SER A 231 14.10 -20.79 5.58
CA SER A 231 15.56 -20.89 5.75
C SER A 231 16.02 -20.69 7.19
N GLN A 232 15.23 -19.98 8.01
CA GLN A 232 15.46 -19.87 9.46
C GLN A 232 14.88 -21.05 10.24
N SER A 233 14.26 -22.03 9.58
CA SER A 233 13.67 -23.22 10.20
C SER A 233 14.32 -24.52 9.71
N MET A 234 15.36 -24.96 10.42
CA MET A 234 15.50 -26.40 10.72
C MET A 234 14.45 -26.87 11.76
N GLU A 235 13.56 -25.99 12.19
CA GLU A 235 12.34 -26.32 12.92
C GLU A 235 11.15 -25.75 12.16
N SER A 236 10.60 -26.55 11.24
CA SER A 236 9.29 -26.34 10.60
C SER A 236 8.16 -26.07 11.61
N ASP A 237 8.43 -26.29 12.89
CA ASP A 237 7.51 -26.17 14.00
C ASP A 237 7.33 -24.73 14.51
N PHE A 238 8.24 -23.76 14.29
CA PHE A 238 8.11 -22.47 14.99
C PHE A 238 6.99 -21.55 14.46
N LEU A 239 6.63 -21.66 13.17
CA LEU A 239 5.45 -20.99 12.62
C LEU A 239 4.16 -21.77 12.95
N CYS A 240 4.25 -23.08 13.16
CA CYS A 240 3.13 -23.92 13.58
C CYS A 240 2.82 -23.78 15.08
N GLN A 241 3.83 -23.76 15.95
CA GLN A 241 3.72 -23.77 17.42
C GLN A 241 3.19 -22.46 18.02
N LYS A 242 3.42 -21.30 17.38
CA LYS A 242 2.80 -20.03 17.83
C LYS A 242 1.35 -19.85 17.35
N ILE A 243 0.84 -20.75 16.51
CA ILE A 243 -0.50 -20.71 15.91
C ILE A 243 -1.24 -22.03 16.20
N GLU A 244 -0.94 -22.69 17.33
CA GLU A 244 -1.52 -24.00 17.71
C GLU A 244 -2.96 -23.93 18.28
N HIS A 245 -3.62 -22.75 18.27
CA HIS A 245 -4.97 -22.57 18.82
C HIS A 245 -5.95 -21.84 17.88
N CYS A 246 -5.74 -21.92 16.57
CA CYS A 246 -6.66 -21.35 15.59
C CYS A 246 -7.42 -22.46 14.88
N ASP A 247 -8.64 -22.75 15.33
CA ASP A 247 -9.53 -23.75 14.72
C ASP A 247 -10.03 -23.37 13.31
N ASP A 248 -9.75 -22.13 12.88
CA ASP A 248 -10.15 -21.58 11.59
C ASP A 248 -8.95 -21.51 10.62
N GLU A 249 -8.95 -22.40 9.62
CA GLU A 249 -7.92 -22.46 8.56
C GLU A 249 -7.77 -21.13 7.80
N GLU A 250 -8.83 -20.34 7.66
CA GLU A 250 -8.79 -19.02 7.00
C GLU A 250 -8.06 -17.99 7.87
N GLN A 251 -8.32 -17.98 9.17
CA GLN A 251 -7.62 -17.09 10.10
C GLN A 251 -6.14 -17.49 10.23
N PHE A 252 -5.84 -18.79 10.23
CA PHE A 252 -4.46 -19.31 10.21
C PHE A 252 -3.69 -18.80 8.99
N ALA A 253 -4.22 -18.97 7.78
CA ALA A 253 -3.54 -18.58 6.55
C ALA A 253 -3.30 -17.06 6.47
N ARG A 254 -4.26 -16.26 6.94
CA ARG A 254 -4.11 -14.81 7.06
C ARG A 254 -2.99 -14.41 8.01
N LEU A 255 -2.96 -15.02 9.20
CA LEU A 255 -1.92 -14.76 10.20
C LEU A 255 -0.54 -15.16 9.68
N ALA A 256 -0.41 -16.30 9.01
CA ALA A 256 0.86 -16.77 8.47
C ALA A 256 1.45 -15.79 7.44
N VAL A 257 0.63 -15.34 6.49
CA VAL A 257 1.07 -14.40 5.44
C VAL A 257 1.41 -13.03 6.05
N SER A 258 0.58 -12.50 6.97
CA SER A 258 0.86 -11.22 7.65
C SER A 258 2.16 -11.31 8.47
N GLN A 259 2.29 -12.33 9.32
CA GLN A 259 3.45 -12.51 10.19
C GLN A 259 4.75 -12.74 9.40
N ALA A 260 4.69 -13.44 8.27
CA ALA A 260 5.86 -13.63 7.41
C ALA A 260 6.35 -12.27 6.86
N LEU A 261 5.43 -11.45 6.36
CA LEU A 261 5.74 -10.10 5.88
C LEU A 261 6.19 -9.18 7.02
N ASP A 262 5.53 -9.22 8.18
CA ASP A 262 5.91 -8.42 9.37
C ASP A 262 7.35 -8.69 9.82
N ARG A 263 7.84 -9.93 9.69
CA ARG A 263 9.24 -10.27 10.01
C ARG A 263 10.25 -9.79 8.96
N LEU A 264 9.80 -9.64 7.71
CA LEU A 264 10.63 -9.17 6.60
C LEU A 264 10.70 -7.64 6.57
N LEU A 265 9.56 -6.97 6.70
CA LEU A 265 9.38 -5.55 6.44
C LEU A 265 9.55 -4.70 7.71
N THR A 266 10.66 -4.91 8.43
CA THR A 266 10.98 -4.19 9.67
C THR A 266 12.02 -3.08 9.44
N PRO A 267 12.15 -2.10 10.37
CA PRO A 267 13.22 -1.11 10.37
C PRO A 267 14.62 -1.71 10.27
N GLU A 268 14.88 -2.85 10.91
CA GLU A 268 16.20 -3.50 10.87
C GLU A 268 16.56 -4.01 9.47
N ASN A 269 15.57 -4.38 8.66
CA ASN A 269 15.74 -4.88 7.30
C ASN A 269 15.61 -3.76 6.25
N GLU A 270 15.26 -2.55 6.64
CA GLU A 270 14.84 -1.44 5.77
C GLU A 270 15.77 -1.21 4.58
N PHE A 271 17.06 -0.99 4.82
CA PHE A 271 18.02 -0.71 3.74
C PHE A 271 18.06 -1.85 2.71
N LYS A 272 18.05 -3.10 3.17
CA LYS A 272 18.08 -4.29 2.31
C LYS A 272 16.79 -4.40 1.50
N ILE A 273 15.62 -4.22 2.14
CA ILE A 273 14.32 -4.31 1.49
C ILE A 273 14.12 -3.20 0.47
N ILE A 274 14.45 -1.95 0.82
CA ILE A 274 14.36 -0.81 -0.12
C ILE A 274 15.22 -1.04 -1.36
N ASN A 275 16.45 -1.55 -1.18
CA ASN A 275 17.31 -1.86 -2.32
C ASN A 275 16.78 -3.02 -3.16
N GLN A 276 16.23 -4.06 -2.53
CA GLN A 276 15.55 -5.14 -3.24
C GLN A 276 14.35 -4.64 -4.04
N ILE A 277 13.53 -3.77 -3.46
CA ILE A 277 12.39 -3.17 -4.15
C ILE A 277 12.85 -2.39 -5.40
N LYS A 278 13.88 -1.55 -5.28
CA LYS A 278 14.45 -0.80 -6.41
C LYS A 278 14.99 -1.73 -7.51
N GLN A 279 15.65 -2.81 -7.11
CA GLN A 279 16.17 -3.80 -8.06
C GLN A 279 15.02 -4.52 -8.78
N LEU A 280 13.98 -4.94 -8.05
CA LEU A 280 12.79 -5.58 -8.62
C LEU A 280 12.05 -4.66 -9.60
N GLU A 281 11.97 -3.36 -9.30
CA GLU A 281 11.42 -2.35 -10.20
C GLU A 281 12.23 -2.27 -11.50
N ALA A 282 13.57 -2.20 -11.40
CA ALA A 282 14.44 -2.17 -12.56
C ALA A 282 14.33 -3.46 -13.41
N ASP A 283 14.28 -4.63 -12.78
CA ASP A 283 14.16 -5.91 -13.46
C ASP A 283 12.80 -6.07 -14.15
N TYR A 284 11.73 -5.59 -13.52
CA TYR A 284 10.41 -5.53 -14.16
C TYR A 284 10.43 -4.63 -15.40
N GLY A 285 11.05 -3.43 -15.30
CA GLY A 285 11.22 -2.51 -16.43
C GLY A 285 11.95 -3.17 -17.61
N LYS A 286 13.06 -3.86 -17.36
CA LYS A 286 13.80 -4.62 -18.38
C LYS A 286 12.94 -5.71 -19.04
N LYS A 287 12.17 -6.46 -18.24
CA LYS A 287 11.29 -7.52 -18.74
C LYS A 287 10.18 -6.97 -19.65
N VAL A 288 9.54 -5.87 -19.25
CA VAL A 288 8.50 -5.21 -20.06
C VAL A 288 9.09 -4.69 -21.38
N PHE A 289 10.25 -4.05 -21.32
CA PHE A 289 10.93 -3.55 -22.52
C PHE A 289 11.28 -4.68 -23.49
N ARG A 290 11.87 -5.77 -22.99
CA ARG A 290 12.18 -6.96 -23.81
C ARG A 290 10.93 -7.56 -24.46
N ASN A 291 9.83 -7.68 -23.70
CA ASN A 291 8.57 -8.20 -24.23
C ASN A 291 7.98 -7.29 -25.32
N ARG A 292 8.09 -5.97 -25.16
CA ARG A 292 7.67 -5.00 -26.19
C ARG A 292 8.49 -5.16 -27.46
N ILE A 293 9.83 -5.27 -27.35
CA ILE A 293 10.69 -5.54 -28.51
C ILE A 293 10.26 -6.84 -29.22
N LEU A 294 10.04 -7.92 -28.45
CA LEU A 294 9.61 -9.20 -29.03
C LEU A 294 8.23 -9.10 -29.70
N GLN A 295 7.29 -8.34 -29.15
CA GLN A 295 5.98 -8.11 -29.77
C GLN A 295 6.09 -7.29 -31.05
N VAL A 296 6.89 -6.21 -31.05
CA VAL A 296 7.16 -5.39 -32.24
C VAL A 296 7.86 -6.23 -33.30
N ALA A 297 8.84 -7.04 -32.93
CA ALA A 297 9.53 -7.95 -33.84
C ALA A 297 8.58 -8.98 -34.44
N LYS A 298 7.69 -9.59 -33.63
CA LYS A 298 6.66 -10.51 -34.13
C LYS A 298 5.66 -9.82 -35.06
N ALA A 299 5.23 -8.61 -34.73
CA ALA A 299 4.34 -7.82 -35.58
C ALA A 299 5.02 -7.44 -36.91
N ALA A 300 6.30 -7.05 -36.88
CA ALA A 300 7.09 -6.75 -38.06
C ALA A 300 7.30 -7.99 -38.94
N VAL A 301 7.52 -9.17 -38.35
CA VAL A 301 7.58 -10.44 -39.09
C VAL A 301 6.22 -10.81 -39.69
N MET A 302 5.10 -10.58 -39.00
CA MET A 302 3.77 -10.82 -39.57
C MET A 302 3.45 -9.84 -40.70
N ILE A 303 3.73 -8.54 -40.54
CA ILE A 303 3.54 -7.53 -41.60
C ILE A 303 4.48 -7.80 -42.78
N GLY A 304 5.73 -8.18 -42.52
CA GLY A 304 6.68 -8.65 -43.54
C GLY A 304 6.20 -9.92 -44.23
N GLY A 305 5.57 -10.86 -43.51
CA GLY A 305 4.97 -12.05 -44.08
C GLY A 305 3.75 -11.78 -44.97
N PHE A 306 3.00 -10.70 -44.71
CA PHE A 306 1.91 -10.26 -45.59
C PHE A 306 2.39 -9.39 -46.77
N ALA A 307 3.52 -8.68 -46.63
CA ALA A 307 4.12 -7.89 -47.71
C ALA A 307 4.99 -8.72 -48.67
N PHE A 308 5.51 -9.88 -48.23
CA PHE A 308 6.40 -10.75 -49.01
C PHE A 308 5.74 -12.06 -49.46
N GLY A 309 4.51 -11.95 -49.98
CA GLY A 309 3.94 -12.91 -50.93
C GLY A 309 4.56 -12.82 -52.34
N GLY A 310 5.64 -12.05 -52.50
CA GLY A 310 6.46 -11.99 -53.69
C GLY A 310 7.82 -11.36 -53.38
N ILE A 311 8.88 -12.03 -53.82
CA ILE A 311 10.31 -11.63 -53.83
C ILE A 311 11.14 -12.04 -52.59
N PRO A 312 12.07 -13.01 -52.72
CA PRO A 312 13.00 -13.36 -51.66
C PRO A 312 14.16 -12.36 -51.62
N GLY A 313 14.25 -11.54 -50.59
CA GLY A 313 15.47 -10.77 -50.36
C GLY A 313 15.35 -9.59 -49.41
N VAL A 314 15.30 -9.83 -48.09
CA VAL A 314 15.94 -8.97 -47.07
C VAL A 314 16.31 -9.83 -45.86
N VAL A 315 17.45 -10.52 -45.94
CA VAL A 315 18.18 -11.06 -44.78
C VAL A 315 19.26 -10.06 -44.40
N ILE A 316 18.89 -8.81 -44.07
CA ILE A 316 19.82 -7.83 -43.49
C ILE A 316 19.01 -6.93 -42.56
N GLY A 317 19.12 -7.15 -41.25
CA GLY A 317 18.45 -6.29 -40.26
C GLY A 317 18.41 -6.84 -38.84
N VAL A 318 18.66 -8.14 -38.64
CA VAL A 318 18.69 -8.74 -37.29
C VAL A 318 20.12 -8.92 -36.76
N ALA A 319 21.15 -8.86 -37.62
CA ALA A 319 22.54 -8.99 -37.19
C ALA A 319 23.17 -7.70 -36.64
N GLY A 320 22.55 -6.52 -36.84
CA GLY A 320 23.10 -5.22 -36.42
C GLY A 320 22.78 -4.78 -34.99
N ALA A 321 21.85 -5.46 -34.30
CA ALA A 321 21.50 -5.12 -32.91
C ALA A 321 22.36 -5.89 -31.87
N GLY A 322 23.15 -6.87 -32.31
CA GLY A 322 24.03 -7.67 -31.45
C GLY A 322 25.41 -7.08 -31.19
N SER A 323 25.83 -6.05 -31.94
CA SER A 323 27.18 -5.46 -31.86
C SER A 323 27.22 -4.06 -31.24
N LEU A 324 26.09 -3.56 -30.72
CA LEU A 324 26.02 -2.29 -29.97
C LEU A 324 25.93 -2.50 -28.45
N PHE A 325 26.12 -3.73 -27.98
CA PHE A 325 26.16 -4.11 -26.58
C PHE A 325 27.40 -4.98 -26.30
N MET A 326 28.56 -4.33 -26.22
CA MET A 326 29.66 -4.74 -25.36
C MET A 326 30.04 -3.56 -24.47
#